data_AF-A0A3G8DZK8-F1
#
_entry.id   AF-A0A3G8DZK8-F1
#
_cell.length_a   1.000
_cell.length_b   1.000
_cell.length_c   1.000
_cell.angle_alpha   90.00
_cell.angle_beta   90.00
_cell.angle_gamma   90.00
#
_symmetry.space_group_name_H-M   'P 1'
#
loop_
_entity.id
_entity.type
_entity.pdbx_description
1 polymer ?
#
loop_
_entity_poly.entity_id
_entity_poly.type
_entity_poly.pdbx_seq_one_letter_code
_entity_poly.pdbx_strand_id
1 'polypeptide(L)' 'MKEYDVDVKNREVVDVGANIGDTPIWFSINGARHVYAFEPLPEIYSLALENIKLNGIEDKINIINAGVNLRMER' A
#
# COMPACT_ATOMS: atom_id res chain seq x y z
N MET A 1 -11.16 -16.99 -1.47
CA MET A 1 -11.71 -15.91 -0.62
C MET A 1 -11.49 -14.61 -1.35
N LYS A 2 -12.52 -13.78 -1.57
CA LYS A 2 -12.31 -12.36 -1.89
C LYS A 2 -12.20 -11.65 -0.55
N GLU A 3 -11.02 -11.18 -0.21
CA GLU A 3 -10.77 -10.47 1.05
C GLU A 3 -11.50 -9.13 1.09
N TYR A 4 -11.61 -8.48 -0.08
CA TYR A 4 -12.38 -7.25 -0.28
C TYR A 4 -13.43 -7.40 -1.39
N ASP A 5 -14.62 -6.86 -1.16
CA ASP A 5 -15.68 -6.73 -2.17
C ASP A 5 -15.66 -5.33 -2.81
N VAL A 6 -14.52 -4.99 -3.41
CA VAL A 6 -14.29 -3.70 -4.08
C VAL A 6 -13.64 -3.93 -5.44
N ASP A 7 -14.15 -3.27 -6.48
CA ASP A 7 -13.52 -3.26 -7.80
C ASP A 7 -12.44 -2.18 -7.85
N VAL A 8 -11.19 -2.62 -7.94
CA VAL A 8 -10.01 -1.75 -8.02
C VAL A 8 -9.38 -1.72 -9.41
N LYS A 9 -9.92 -2.46 -10.38
CA LYS A 9 -9.30 -2.62 -11.69
C LYS A 9 -9.14 -1.27 -12.39
N ASN A 10 -7.92 -0.95 -12.80
CA ASN A 10 -7.51 0.30 -13.44
C ASN A 10 -7.78 1.58 -12.61
N ARG A 11 -7.95 1.46 -11.29
CA ARG A 11 -8.16 2.58 -10.36
C ARG A 11 -6.91 2.88 -9.54
N GLU A 12 -6.82 4.10 -9.04
CA GLU A 12 -5.86 4.44 -7.99
C GLU A 12 -6.45 4.04 -6.64
N VAL A 13 -5.61 3.46 -5.78
CA VAL A 13 -5.97 3.05 -4.43
C VAL A 13 -5.10 3.81 -3.44
N VAL A 14 -5.74 4.36 -2.40
CA VAL A 14 -5.07 4.91 -1.23
C VAL A 14 -5.27 3.91 -0.10
N ASP A 15 -4.16 3.40 0.42
CA ASP A 15 -4.16 2.42 1.51
C ASP A 15 -3.54 3.04 2.76
N VAL A 16 -4.32 3.13 3.84
CA VAL A 16 -3.95 3.83 5.07
C VAL A 16 -3.74 2.82 6.18
N GLY A 17 -2.51 2.75 6.70
CA GLY A 17 -2.10 1.71 7.65
C GLY A 17 -1.69 0.44 6.92
N ALA A 18 -0.73 0.57 5.98
CA ALA A 18 -0.29 -0.50 5.10
C ALA A 18 0.39 -1.67 5.85
N ASN A 19 0.74 -1.50 7.13
CA ASN A 19 1.39 -2.52 7.95
C ASN A 19 2.58 -3.14 7.19
N ILE A 20 2.73 -4.47 7.20
CA ILE A 20 3.76 -5.21 6.47
C ILE A 20 3.54 -5.26 4.95
N GLY A 21 2.59 -4.52 4.39
CA GLY A 21 2.40 -4.36 2.94
C GLY A 21 1.53 -5.43 2.27
N ASP A 22 0.80 -6.25 3.02
CA ASP A 22 -0.12 -7.26 2.49
C ASP A 22 -1.26 -6.66 1.66
N THR A 23 -1.92 -5.63 2.17
CA THR A 23 -3.04 -4.95 1.51
C THR A 23 -2.66 -4.20 0.23
N PRO A 24 -1.57 -3.41 0.15
CA PRO A 24 -1.21 -2.76 -1.11
C PRO A 24 -0.73 -3.78 -2.17
N ILE A 25 -0.08 -4.88 -1.75
CA ILE A 25 0.26 -5.99 -2.64
C ILE A 25 -1.03 -6.60 -3.22
N TRP A 26 -2.02 -6.88 -2.37
CA TRP A 26 -3.31 -7.42 -2.79
C TRP A 26 -3.99 -6.51 -3.84
N PHE A 27 -4.05 -5.20 -3.60
CA PHE A 27 -4.65 -4.27 -4.56
C PHE A 27 -3.89 -4.23 -5.89
N SER A 28 -2.56 -4.24 -5.85
CA SER A 28 -1.70 -4.24 -7.04
C SER A 28 -1.94 -5.48 -7.92
N ILE A 29 -1.98 -6.68 -7.33
CA ILE A 29 -2.22 -7.94 -8.07
C ILE A 29 -3.67 -8.09 -8.54
N ASN A 30 -4.62 -7.41 -7.89
CA ASN A 30 -6.03 -7.36 -8.33
C ASN A 30 -6.29 -6.30 -9.41
N GLY A 31 -5.24 -5.69 -9.94
CA GLY A 31 -5.32 -4.83 -11.12
C GLY A 31 -5.56 -3.36 -10.82
N ALA A 32 -5.30 -2.90 -9.59
CA ALA A 32 -5.14 -1.47 -9.34
C ALA A 32 -4.13 -0.87 -10.33
N ARG A 33 -4.43 0.34 -10.83
CA ARG A 33 -3.52 1.09 -11.70
C ARG A 33 -2.27 1.49 -10.93
N HIS A 34 -2.46 1.96 -9.71
CA HIS A 34 -1.38 2.34 -8.79
C HIS A 34 -1.90 2.32 -7.35
N VAL A 35 -1.04 1.97 -6.39
CA VAL A 35 -1.36 2.02 -4.96
C VAL A 35 -0.45 3.03 -4.26
N TYR A 36 -1.05 3.93 -3.50
CA TYR A 36 -0.35 4.83 -2.57
C TYR A 36 -0.62 4.34 -1.15
N ALA A 37 0.40 3.79 -0.51
CA ALA A 37 0.32 3.12 0.78
C ALA A 37 1.01 3.96 1.86
N PHE A 38 0.44 4.00 3.06
CA PHE A 38 0.95 4.80 4.19
C PHE A 38 1.16 3.94 5.42
N GLU A 39 2.37 3.94 5.99
CA GLU A 39 2.69 3.25 7.25
C GLU A 39 3.63 4.12 8.11
N PRO A 40 3.18 4.63 9.28
CA PRO A 40 3.99 5.53 10.09
C PRO A 40 5.14 4.84 10.84
N LEU A 41 5.05 3.55 11.18
CA LEU A 41 6.08 2.88 11.97
C LEU A 41 7.27 2.50 11.07
N PRO A 42 8.49 3.07 11.29
CA PRO A 42 9.61 2.88 10.36
C PRO A 42 10.06 1.43 10.17
N GLU A 43 10.00 0.63 11.24
CA GLU A 43 10.33 -0.80 11.19
C GLU A 43 9.34 -1.57 10.31
N ILE A 44 8.05 -1.27 10.45
CA ILE A 44 6.97 -1.93 9.70
C ILE A 44 6.97 -1.46 8.24
N TYR A 45 7.20 -0.17 8.00
CA TYR A 45 7.44 0.39 6.67
C TYR A 45 8.60 -0.30 5.94
N SER A 46 9.71 -0.57 6.65
CA SER A 46 10.87 -1.25 6.05
C SER A 46 10.53 -2.69 5.65
N LEU A 47 9.78 -3.42 6.49
CA LEU A 47 9.27 -4.75 6.14
C LEU A 47 8.33 -4.72 4.93
N ALA A 48 7.47 -3.70 4.84
CA ALA A 48 6.58 -3.55 3.69
C ALA A 48 7.34 -3.26 2.39
N LEU A 49 8.39 -2.43 2.43
CA LEU A 49 9.29 -2.25 1.28
C LEU A 49 9.92 -3.58 0.83
N GLU A 50 10.40 -4.39 1.78
CA GLU A 50 10.96 -5.72 1.47
C GLU A 50 9.90 -6.63 0.85
N ASN A 51 8.69 -6.67 1.40
CA ASN A 51 7.60 -7.49 0.87
C ASN A 51 7.17 -7.04 -0.53
N ILE A 52 7.09 -5.74 -0.81
CA ILE A 52 6.80 -5.21 -2.16
C ILE A 52 7.89 -5.65 -3.14
N LYS A 53 9.16 -5.51 -2.76
CA LYS A 53 10.31 -5.93 -3.56
C LYS A 53 10.34 -7.44 -3.81
N LEU A 54 10.04 -8.25 -2.80
CA LEU A 54 9.96 -9.70 -2.91
C LEU A 54 8.90 -10.16 -3.93
N ASN A 55 7.87 -9.34 -4.16
CA ASN A 55 6.80 -9.61 -5.12
C ASN A 55 7.04 -8.98 -6.51
N GLY A 56 8.11 -8.19 -6.71
CA GLY A 56 8.46 -7.62 -8.01
C GLY A 56 7.43 -6.62 -8.56
N ILE A 57 6.78 -5.87 -7.67
CA ILE A 57 5.72 -4.90 -8.00
C ILE A 57 6.03 -3.48 -7.49
N GLU A 58 7.33 -3.17 -7.37
CA GLU A 58 7.82 -1.86 -6.93
C GLU A 58 7.35 -0.71 -7.84
N ASP A 59 7.05 -1.01 -9.11
CA ASP A 59 6.55 -0.04 -10.09
C ASP A 59 5.07 0.34 -9.87
N LYS A 60 4.32 -0.47 -9.12
CA LYS A 60 2.87 -0.29 -8.91
C LYS A 60 2.49 0.27 -7.56
N ILE A 61 3.44 0.32 -6.61
CA ILE A 61 3.17 0.69 -5.22
C ILE A 61 4.16 1.76 -4.79
N ASN A 62 3.65 2.93 -4.39
CA ASN A 62 4.41 3.90 -3.61
C ASN A 62 4.03 3.72 -2.14
N ILE A 63 4.96 3.23 -1.32
CA ILE A 63 4.79 3.23 0.13
C ILE A 63 5.48 4.44 0.75
N ILE A 64 4.80 5.11 1.68
CA ILE A 64 5.21 6.37 2.29
C ILE A 64 5.28 6.17 3.80
N ASN A 65 6.43 6.47 4.41
CA ASN A 65 6.59 6.39 5.87
C ASN A 65 5.97 7.62 6.55
N ALA A 66 4.64 7.66 6.61
CA ALA A 66 3.88 8.76 7.18
C ALA A 66 2.55 8.28 7.78
N GLY A 67 2.09 8.99 8.80
CA GLY A 67 0.72 8.86 9.31
C GLY A 67 -0.25 9.73 8.50
N VAL A 68 -1.50 9.29 8.40
CA VAL A 68 -2.58 10.05 7.76
C VAL A 68 -3.48 10.64 8.83
N ASN A 69 -3.72 11.95 8.77
CA ASN A 69 -4.59 12.68 9.71
C ASN A 69 -5.39 13.77 8.96
N LEU A 70 -6.24 14.51 9.68
CA LEU A 70 -7.05 15.60 9.10
C LEU A 70 -6.24 16.89 8.80
N ARG A 71 -5.02 17.01 9.33
CA ARG A 71 -4.23 18.27 9.30
C ARG A 71 -2.77 17.99 8.98
N MET A 72 -2.25 18.63 7.94
CA MET A 72 -0.81 18.60 7.68
C MET A 72 -0.04 19.20 8.86
N GLU A 73 0.62 18.34 9.64
CA GLU A 73 1.66 18.76 10.57
C GLU A 73 3.00 18.49 9.89
N ARG A 74 3.82 19.53 9.81
CA ARG A 74 5.16 19.48 9.21
C ARG A 74 6.17 18.92 10.18
#